data_AF-S3B989-F1
#
_entry.id   AF-S3B989-F1
#
_cell.length_a   1.000
_cell.length_b   1.000
_cell.length_c   1.000
_cell.angle_alpha   90.00
_cell.angle_beta   90.00
_cell.angle_gamma   90.00
#
_symmetry.space_group_name_H-M   'P 1'
#
loop_
_entity.id
_entity.type
_entity.pdbx_description
1 polymer ?
#
loop_
_entity_poly.entity_id
_entity_poly.type
_entity_poly.pdbx_seq_one_letter_code
_entity_poly.pdbx_strand_id
1 'polypeptide(L)'
;MRRPVPLVLTLGVLACAFALSSCSAGTPNPAGSSSDAVAPATATASASAAAGAAPIAAPSTCDAVDLTADAAVAGADLAACVVAFSKAAGSGHETFSASDGTTGTADFVFGDAPALSGTVTSSDGTTSFVLTPDASWVTIDGAWVQGDATSSDPKKMLAGTIGQAYRAFADPSATASLISSAPSWTVQKDQDLVDLPDGTQVRAWRVQADAPFSAVGADVQEMTLWLTSGHVPAGVQATVSVAGTQTTTTQHFSGWGMPVSIATPQP
;
A
#
# COMPACT_ATOMS: atom_id res chain seq x y z
N MET A 1 24.33 18.17 27.36
CA MET A 1 22.87 18.05 27.56
C MET A 1 22.24 18.04 26.19
N ARG A 2 21.77 16.86 25.73
CA ARG A 2 21.26 16.61 24.38
C ARG A 2 19.76 16.87 24.36
N ARG A 3 19.29 17.79 23.52
CA ARG A 3 17.85 18.00 23.26
C ARG A 3 17.39 17.08 22.12
N PRO A 4 16.14 16.60 22.15
CA PRO A 4 15.61 15.63 21.20
C PRO A 4 15.24 16.29 19.86
N VAL A 5 15.48 15.58 18.76
CA VAL A 5 15.12 15.94 17.38
C VAL A 5 13.75 15.32 17.07
N PRO A 6 12.82 16.03 16.40
CA PRO A 6 11.49 15.49 16.07
C PRO A 6 11.55 14.54 14.86
N LEU A 7 10.64 13.57 14.92
CA LEU A 7 10.41 12.42 14.04
C LEU A 7 10.21 12.86 12.58
N VAL A 8 10.94 12.23 11.65
CA VAL A 8 10.80 12.40 10.20
C VAL A 8 10.12 11.17 9.63
N LEU A 9 9.00 11.43 8.96
CA LEU A 9 8.13 10.61 8.13
C LEU A 9 8.87 9.60 7.22
N THR A 10 8.66 8.30 7.46
CA THR A 10 9.25 7.18 6.72
C THR A 10 8.23 6.50 5.82
N LEU A 11 8.06 7.03 4.60
CA LEU A 11 7.51 6.24 3.50
C LEU A 11 8.62 5.33 2.96
N GLY A 12 8.37 4.01 3.02
CA GLY A 12 9.31 2.97 2.64
C GLY A 12 9.90 3.16 1.23
N VAL A 13 11.23 3.13 1.17
CA VAL A 13 12.11 3.04 -0.01
C VAL A 13 12.13 4.28 -0.92
N LEU A 14 12.97 5.28 -0.59
CA LEU A 14 14.28 5.55 -1.23
C LEU A 14 14.89 6.83 -0.63
N ALA A 15 16.13 6.72 -0.15
CA ALA A 15 16.88 7.82 0.45
C ALA A 15 17.37 8.85 -0.58
N CYS A 16 16.86 10.08 -0.51
CA CYS A 16 17.58 11.29 -0.92
C CYS A 16 17.31 12.41 0.09
N ALA A 17 18.31 12.66 0.94
CA ALA A 17 18.31 13.75 1.90
C ALA A 17 18.51 15.09 1.18
N PHE A 18 17.66 16.09 1.46
CA PHE A 18 18.09 17.49 1.55
C PHE A 18 17.22 18.28 2.53
N ALA A 19 17.90 18.89 3.50
CA ALA A 19 17.36 19.71 4.55
C ALA A 19 17.10 21.14 4.06
N LEU A 20 15.95 21.72 4.41
CA LEU A 20 15.77 23.16 4.52
C LEU A 20 14.96 23.49 5.78
N SER A 21 15.68 24.10 6.73
CA SER A 21 15.20 24.75 7.93
C SER A 21 14.29 25.96 7.63
N SER A 22 13.18 26.07 8.33
CA SER A 22 12.47 27.33 8.52
C SER A 22 11.94 27.43 9.94
N CYS A 23 12.32 28.51 10.61
CA CYS A 23 12.09 28.80 12.02
C CYS A 23 10.66 29.22 12.34
N SER A 24 10.24 28.87 13.55
CA SER A 24 8.97 29.18 14.21
C SER A 24 8.71 30.67 14.47
N ALA A 25 7.44 31.05 14.54
CA ALA A 25 6.77 31.88 15.59
C ALA A 25 5.42 32.38 15.02
N GLY A 26 4.28 32.43 15.70
CA GLY A 26 3.86 32.13 17.06
C GLY A 26 2.34 32.42 17.15
N THR A 27 1.61 31.71 18.00
CA THR A 27 0.20 32.01 18.35
C THR A 27 0.14 33.09 19.45
N PRO A 28 -0.98 33.84 19.58
CA PRO A 28 -2.08 33.39 20.43
C PRO A 28 -3.52 33.77 19.99
N ASN A 29 -4.48 32.92 20.39
CA ASN A 29 -5.94 33.14 20.52
C ASN A 29 -6.22 34.19 21.66
N PRO A 30 -7.44 34.70 22.00
CA PRO A 30 -8.78 34.14 21.74
C PRO A 30 -10.00 35.09 21.57
N ALA A 31 -11.16 34.45 21.34
CA ALA A 31 -12.47 34.67 21.99
C ALA A 31 -13.64 35.07 21.09
N GLY A 32 -14.78 34.37 21.25
CA GLY A 32 -16.09 34.96 21.05
C GLY A 32 -17.20 34.05 20.52
N SER A 33 -18.06 33.60 21.45
CA SER A 33 -19.52 33.51 21.33
C SER A 33 -20.20 32.20 20.91
N SER A 34 -21.31 31.99 21.62
CA SER A 34 -22.09 30.76 21.83
C SER A 34 -23.33 30.64 20.95
N SER A 35 -23.94 29.44 20.97
CA SER A 35 -25.30 29.05 20.52
C SER A 35 -25.52 28.96 19.00
N ASP A 36 -26.19 27.96 18.42
CA ASP A 36 -27.30 27.14 18.91
C ASP A 36 -27.22 25.67 18.48
N ALA A 37 -27.83 24.81 19.30
CA ALA A 37 -28.01 23.38 19.04
C ALA A 37 -29.06 23.14 17.95
N VAL A 38 -28.66 22.44 16.89
CA VAL A 38 -29.58 21.79 15.94
C VAL A 38 -29.14 20.33 15.83
N ALA A 39 -30.00 19.41 16.29
CA ALA A 39 -29.82 17.98 16.07
C ALA A 39 -30.17 17.64 14.62
N PRO A 40 -29.27 17.01 13.83
CA PRO A 40 -29.66 16.45 12.54
C PRO A 40 -30.09 14.99 12.70
N ALA A 41 -31.09 14.64 11.89
CA ALA A 41 -31.74 13.35 11.82
C ALA A 41 -30.78 12.17 11.60
N THR A 42 -31.09 11.05 12.25
CA THR A 42 -30.50 9.74 11.99
C THR A 42 -30.79 9.33 10.55
N ALA A 43 -29.84 9.56 9.64
CA ALA A 43 -29.85 8.96 8.32
C ALA A 43 -29.51 7.48 8.48
N THR A 44 -30.50 6.61 8.42
CA THR A 44 -30.28 5.17 8.20
C THR A 44 -29.59 5.04 6.85
N ALA A 45 -28.30 4.71 6.86
CA ALA A 45 -27.55 4.38 5.66
C ALA A 45 -28.23 3.17 5.01
N SER A 46 -28.96 3.42 3.92
CA SER A 46 -29.39 2.36 3.03
C SER A 46 -28.12 1.88 2.33
N ALA A 47 -27.61 0.71 2.73
CA ALA A 47 -26.54 0.04 2.02
C ALA A 47 -27.03 -0.22 0.59
N SER A 48 -26.66 0.66 -0.34
CA SER A 48 -26.73 0.34 -1.76
C SER A 48 -25.69 -0.74 -1.97
N ALA A 49 -26.14 -2.01 -2.01
CA ALA A 49 -25.33 -3.10 -2.49
C ALA A 49 -24.82 -2.70 -3.89
N ALA A 50 -23.55 -2.32 -3.98
CA ALA A 50 -22.89 -2.23 -5.26
C ALA A 50 -23.07 -3.60 -5.92
N ALA A 51 -23.75 -3.63 -7.06
CA ALA A 51 -23.96 -4.85 -7.83
C ALA A 51 -22.59 -5.48 -8.07
N GLY A 52 -22.34 -6.59 -7.37
CA GLY A 52 -21.02 -7.16 -7.19
C GLY A 52 -20.45 -7.69 -8.50
N ALA A 53 -19.19 -7.37 -8.77
CA ALA A 53 -18.43 -8.08 -9.79
C ALA A 53 -18.50 -9.58 -9.52
N ALA A 54 -18.55 -10.38 -10.60
CA ALA A 54 -18.46 -11.82 -10.47
C ALA A 54 -17.16 -12.20 -9.75
N PRO A 55 -17.17 -13.22 -8.86
CA PRO A 55 -15.96 -13.64 -8.19
C PRO A 55 -14.91 -14.07 -9.23
N ILE A 56 -13.70 -13.53 -9.09
CA ILE A 56 -12.57 -13.88 -9.95
C ILE A 56 -12.04 -15.23 -9.50
N ALA A 57 -12.07 -16.21 -10.40
CA ALA A 57 -11.46 -17.51 -10.14
C ALA A 57 -9.93 -17.41 -10.18
N ALA A 58 -9.26 -18.19 -9.33
CA ALA A 58 -7.82 -18.34 -9.40
C ALA A 58 -7.41 -18.88 -10.79
N PRO A 59 -6.41 -18.27 -11.45
CA PRO A 59 -5.83 -18.83 -12.67
C PRO A 59 -5.19 -20.20 -12.40
N SER A 60 -5.15 -21.09 -13.40
CA SER A 60 -4.60 -22.45 -13.26
C SER A 60 -3.12 -22.49 -12.86
N THR A 61 -2.38 -21.37 -13.00
CA THR A 61 -1.02 -21.26 -12.48
C THR A 61 -0.97 -21.37 -10.95
N CYS A 62 -2.08 -21.10 -10.25
CA CYS A 62 -2.20 -21.28 -8.81
C CYS A 62 -2.35 -22.74 -8.37
N ASP A 63 -2.61 -23.68 -9.29
CA ASP A 63 -2.71 -25.12 -8.97
C ASP A 63 -1.38 -25.69 -8.44
N ALA A 64 -0.25 -25.00 -8.68
CA ALA A 64 1.06 -25.34 -8.14
C ALA A 64 1.26 -24.92 -6.68
N VAL A 65 0.36 -24.11 -6.12
CA VAL A 65 0.41 -23.64 -4.73
C VAL A 65 -0.61 -24.42 -3.91
N ASP A 66 -0.16 -25.46 -3.23
CA ASP A 66 -1.03 -26.21 -2.32
C ASP A 66 -1.26 -25.40 -1.03
N LEU A 67 -2.51 -25.07 -0.74
CA LEU A 67 -2.91 -24.34 0.46
C LEU A 67 -3.44 -25.33 1.51
N THR A 68 -2.52 -26.16 2.00
CA THR A 68 -2.74 -27.06 3.13
C THR A 68 -1.67 -26.84 4.20
N ALA A 69 -2.02 -27.12 5.45
CA ALA A 69 -1.11 -26.93 6.58
C ALA A 69 0.24 -27.63 6.36
N ASP A 70 1.33 -26.91 6.66
CA ASP A 70 2.72 -27.35 6.54
C ASP A 70 3.18 -27.65 5.08
N ALA A 71 2.38 -27.29 4.06
CA ALA A 71 2.79 -27.42 2.67
C ALA A 71 3.96 -26.50 2.34
N ALA A 72 4.98 -27.07 1.68
CA ALA A 72 6.09 -26.31 1.13
C ALA A 72 5.70 -25.73 -0.24
N VAL A 73 5.98 -24.45 -0.44
CA VAL A 73 5.66 -23.71 -1.67
C VAL A 73 6.95 -23.09 -2.20
N ALA A 74 7.25 -23.34 -3.48
CA ALA A 74 8.37 -22.66 -4.14
C ALA A 74 8.03 -21.18 -4.35
N GLY A 75 8.98 -20.29 -4.05
CA GLY A 75 8.76 -18.85 -4.20
C GLY A 75 8.38 -18.43 -5.62
N ALA A 76 8.91 -19.14 -6.64
CA ALA A 76 8.55 -18.90 -8.03
C ALA A 76 7.08 -19.24 -8.34
N ASP A 77 6.55 -20.34 -7.79
CA ASP A 77 5.16 -20.76 -7.99
C ASP A 77 4.20 -19.82 -7.25
N LEU A 78 4.57 -19.41 -6.03
CA LEU A 78 3.81 -18.42 -5.26
C LEU A 78 3.76 -17.07 -5.97
N ALA A 79 4.91 -16.59 -6.46
CA ALA A 79 5.01 -15.37 -7.25
C ALA A 79 4.14 -15.43 -8.52
N ALA A 80 4.20 -16.55 -9.24
CA ALA A 80 3.40 -16.77 -10.44
C ALA A 80 1.89 -16.76 -10.13
N CYS A 81 1.47 -17.42 -9.06
CA CYS A 81 0.07 -17.43 -8.64
C CYS A 81 -0.44 -16.03 -8.28
N VAL A 82 0.25 -15.31 -7.39
CA VAL A 82 -0.15 -13.97 -6.94
C VAL A 82 -0.21 -12.99 -8.13
N VAL A 83 0.82 -12.98 -8.98
CA VAL A 83 0.83 -12.08 -10.15
C VAL A 83 -0.23 -12.45 -11.17
N ALA A 84 -0.45 -13.75 -11.44
CA ALA A 84 -1.50 -14.17 -12.35
C ALA A 84 -2.89 -13.78 -11.84
N PHE A 85 -3.16 -13.97 -10.54
CA PHE A 85 -4.41 -13.53 -9.93
C PHE A 85 -4.59 -12.03 -10.05
N SER A 86 -3.59 -11.23 -9.66
CA SER A 86 -3.65 -9.76 -9.75
C SER A 86 -3.88 -9.26 -11.18
N LYS A 87 -3.29 -9.91 -12.19
CA LYS A 87 -3.55 -9.61 -13.61
C LYS A 87 -4.97 -9.97 -14.02
N ALA A 88 -5.49 -11.12 -13.60
CA ALA A 88 -6.85 -11.54 -13.91
C ALA A 88 -7.89 -10.62 -13.24
N ALA A 89 -7.59 -10.11 -12.04
CA ALA A 89 -8.41 -9.15 -11.34
C ALA A 89 -8.34 -7.75 -11.95
N GLY A 90 -7.14 -7.31 -12.36
CA GLY A 90 -6.90 -6.03 -13.03
C GLY A 90 -7.07 -4.78 -12.14
N SER A 91 -7.67 -4.90 -10.96
CA SER A 91 -7.91 -3.79 -10.04
C SER A 91 -8.24 -4.29 -8.63
N GLY A 92 -8.13 -3.40 -7.66
CA GLY A 92 -8.56 -3.63 -6.29
C GLY A 92 -8.37 -2.40 -5.41
N HIS A 93 -8.61 -2.60 -4.12
CA HIS A 93 -8.44 -1.60 -3.08
C HIS A 93 -7.48 -2.14 -2.02
N GLU A 94 -6.58 -1.30 -1.53
CA GLU A 94 -5.67 -1.60 -0.44
C GLU A 94 -5.81 -0.63 0.74
N THR A 95 -5.60 -1.17 1.94
CA THR A 95 -5.21 -0.38 3.12
C THR A 95 -3.82 -0.82 3.53
N PHE A 96 -3.01 0.09 4.04
CA PHE A 96 -1.71 -0.26 4.59
C PHE A 96 -1.41 0.47 5.90
N SER A 97 -0.56 -0.15 6.69
CA SER A 97 0.00 0.41 7.93
C SER A 97 1.47 0.04 8.04
N ALA A 98 2.27 0.94 8.60
CA ALA A 98 3.67 0.70 8.89
C ALA A 98 3.97 0.92 10.38
N SER A 99 5.05 0.28 10.85
CA SER A 99 5.47 0.30 12.26
C SER A 99 5.87 1.69 12.78
N ASP A 100 6.10 2.66 11.91
CA ASP A 100 6.38 4.06 12.23
C ASP A 100 5.09 4.87 12.50
N GLY A 101 3.91 4.25 12.38
CA GLY A 101 2.61 4.89 12.53
C GLY A 101 2.03 5.44 11.22
N THR A 102 2.75 5.31 10.10
CA THR A 102 2.22 5.66 8.78
C THR A 102 1.10 4.72 8.40
N THR A 103 0.00 5.25 7.87
CA THR A 103 -1.15 4.48 7.38
C THR A 103 -1.60 5.03 6.03
N GLY A 104 -2.37 4.25 5.27
CA GLY A 104 -2.93 4.75 4.04
C GLY A 104 -3.95 3.83 3.42
N THR A 105 -4.57 4.34 2.37
CA THR A 105 -5.54 3.63 1.54
C THR A 105 -5.27 3.96 0.09
N ALA A 106 -5.46 3.01 -0.81
CA ALA A 106 -5.37 3.27 -2.23
C ALA A 106 -6.30 2.37 -3.04
N ASP A 107 -6.83 2.91 -4.13
CA ASP A 107 -7.37 2.11 -5.21
C ASP A 107 -6.29 1.93 -6.27
N PHE A 108 -6.21 0.73 -6.84
CA PHE A 108 -5.22 0.40 -7.87
C PHE A 108 -5.84 -0.26 -9.10
N VAL A 109 -5.18 -0.02 -10.23
CA VAL A 109 -5.30 -0.75 -11.48
C VAL A 109 -3.99 -1.48 -11.72
N PHE A 110 -4.07 -2.77 -12.03
CA PHE A 110 -2.95 -3.66 -12.27
C PHE A 110 -2.97 -4.15 -13.72
N GLY A 111 -1.81 -4.22 -14.38
CA GLY A 111 -1.71 -4.66 -15.77
C GLY A 111 -0.91 -3.69 -16.65
N ASP A 112 -1.34 -3.49 -17.89
CA ASP A 112 -0.57 -2.77 -18.92
C ASP A 112 -0.50 -1.25 -18.70
N ALA A 113 -1.51 -0.67 -18.04
CA ALA A 113 -1.56 0.74 -17.68
C ALA A 113 -1.77 0.89 -16.17
N PRO A 114 -0.78 0.51 -15.34
CA PRO A 114 -0.98 0.45 -13.91
C PRO A 114 -1.13 1.86 -13.32
N ALA A 115 -2.15 2.06 -12.51
CA ALA A 115 -2.44 3.33 -11.87
C ALA A 115 -2.81 3.11 -10.40
N LEU A 116 -2.55 4.10 -9.56
CA LEU A 116 -2.79 4.06 -8.12
C LEU A 116 -3.23 5.45 -7.64
N SER A 117 -4.30 5.52 -6.86
CA SER A 117 -4.71 6.78 -6.20
C SER A 117 -5.14 6.52 -4.78
N GLY A 118 -4.80 7.44 -3.89
CA GLY A 118 -5.04 7.20 -2.48
C GLY A 118 -4.54 8.30 -1.58
N THR A 119 -4.45 7.96 -0.31
CA THR A 119 -3.93 8.83 0.73
C THR A 119 -2.94 8.10 1.62
N VAL A 120 -1.96 8.83 2.13
CA VAL A 120 -1.04 8.40 3.18
C VAL A 120 -1.16 9.39 4.33
N THR A 121 -1.36 8.89 5.54
CA THR A 121 -1.43 9.68 6.78
C THR A 121 -0.28 9.31 7.68
N SER A 122 0.32 10.33 8.28
CA SER A 122 1.52 10.23 9.10
C SER A 122 1.55 11.33 10.17
N SER A 123 2.66 11.46 10.90
CA SER A 123 2.84 12.54 11.88
C SER A 123 2.76 13.95 11.29
N ASP A 124 3.17 14.15 10.04
CA ASP A 124 3.24 15.49 9.43
C ASP A 124 1.97 15.81 8.63
N GLY A 125 0.97 14.91 8.65
CA GLY A 125 -0.34 15.10 8.05
C GLY A 125 -0.68 14.04 7.00
N THR A 126 -1.73 14.35 6.24
CA THR A 126 -2.25 13.49 5.17
C THR A 126 -1.82 14.02 3.80
N THR A 127 -1.22 13.16 3.01
CA THR A 127 -0.85 13.39 1.61
C THR A 127 -1.75 12.57 0.70
N SER A 128 -2.40 13.19 -0.27
CA SER A 128 -3.10 12.49 -1.35
C SER A 128 -2.17 12.33 -2.56
N PHE A 129 -2.38 11.27 -3.32
CA PHE A 129 -1.61 11.00 -4.53
C PHE A 129 -2.46 10.42 -5.65
N VAL A 130 -2.06 10.68 -6.88
CA VAL A 130 -2.53 10.02 -8.09
C VAL A 130 -1.32 9.70 -8.95
N LEU A 131 -1.05 8.42 -9.15
CA LEU A 131 0.12 7.90 -9.84
C LEU A 131 -0.36 7.08 -11.04
N THR A 132 0.12 7.43 -12.22
CA THR A 132 -0.27 6.82 -13.49
C THR A 132 0.99 6.52 -14.29
N PRO A 133 0.90 5.77 -15.42
CA PRO A 133 2.06 5.54 -16.26
C PRO A 133 2.73 6.83 -16.75
N ASP A 134 1.96 7.90 -16.93
CA ASP A 134 2.45 9.12 -17.57
C ASP A 134 2.62 10.32 -16.62
N ALA A 135 1.96 10.30 -15.47
CA ALA A 135 1.99 11.41 -14.52
C ALA A 135 1.99 10.94 -13.07
N SER A 136 2.65 11.72 -12.21
CA SER A 136 2.49 11.65 -10.77
C SER A 136 1.95 12.98 -10.26
N TRP A 137 0.98 12.91 -9.36
CA TRP A 137 0.40 14.04 -8.67
C TRP A 137 0.43 13.73 -7.19
N VAL A 138 0.91 14.67 -6.39
CA VAL A 138 0.98 14.55 -4.94
C VAL A 138 0.54 15.86 -4.32
N THR A 139 -0.23 15.81 -3.24
CA THR A 139 -0.55 17.04 -2.50
C THR A 139 0.63 17.46 -1.64
N ILE A 140 1.11 18.69 -1.83
CA ILE A 140 2.17 19.29 -1.01
C ILE A 140 1.64 20.61 -0.48
N ASP A 141 1.61 20.77 0.84
CA ASP A 141 0.98 21.91 1.54
C ASP A 141 -0.50 22.10 1.14
N GLY A 142 -1.21 21.00 0.95
CA GLY A 142 -2.64 21.00 0.59
C GLY A 142 -2.94 21.31 -0.88
N ALA A 143 -1.94 21.53 -1.73
CA ALA A 143 -2.11 21.79 -3.15
C ALA A 143 -1.58 20.63 -4.00
N TRP A 144 -2.30 20.27 -5.08
CA TRP A 144 -1.83 19.27 -6.04
C TRP A 144 -0.60 19.77 -6.79
N VAL A 145 0.46 18.96 -6.78
CA VAL A 145 1.70 19.22 -7.51
C VAL A 145 1.93 18.09 -8.50
N GLN A 146 1.99 18.44 -9.78
CA GLN A 146 2.43 17.51 -10.82
C GLN A 146 3.94 17.30 -10.72
N GLY A 147 4.34 16.03 -10.73
CA GLY A 147 5.72 15.61 -10.65
C GLY A 147 6.52 15.86 -11.93
N ASP A 148 7.73 16.36 -11.76
CA ASP A 148 8.77 16.47 -12.77
C ASP A 148 10.12 16.30 -12.07
N ALA A 149 10.72 15.10 -12.21
CA ALA A 149 11.97 14.74 -11.56
C ALA A 149 13.19 15.55 -12.05
N THR A 150 13.05 16.26 -13.18
CA THR A 150 14.10 17.12 -13.75
C THR A 150 13.91 18.60 -13.40
N SER A 151 12.82 18.92 -12.70
CA SER A 151 12.49 20.29 -12.32
C SER A 151 13.48 20.85 -11.30
N SER A 152 13.74 22.16 -11.39
CA SER A 152 14.41 22.90 -10.32
C SER A 152 13.48 23.29 -9.17
N ASP A 153 12.16 23.15 -9.33
CA ASP A 153 11.18 23.30 -8.25
C ASP A 153 11.22 22.06 -7.34
N PRO A 154 11.60 22.20 -6.05
CA PRO A 154 11.72 21.07 -5.15
C PRO A 154 10.43 20.26 -5.00
N LYS A 155 9.25 20.89 -5.10
CA LYS A 155 7.96 20.21 -4.94
C LYS A 155 7.67 19.33 -6.15
N LYS A 156 7.92 19.85 -7.35
CA LYS A 156 7.76 19.08 -8.60
C LYS A 156 8.78 17.96 -8.68
N MET A 157 10.03 18.22 -8.30
CA MET A 157 11.08 17.20 -8.23
C MET A 157 10.67 16.06 -7.29
N LEU A 158 10.21 16.38 -6.08
CA LEU A 158 9.74 15.37 -5.11
C LEU A 158 8.60 14.51 -5.67
N ALA A 159 7.54 15.14 -6.17
CA ALA A 159 6.40 14.43 -6.77
C ALA A 159 6.84 13.59 -7.99
N GLY A 160 7.82 14.06 -8.77
CA GLY A 160 8.40 13.34 -9.90
C GLY A 160 9.15 12.09 -9.48
N THR A 161 9.98 12.19 -8.44
CA THR A 161 10.73 11.07 -7.86
C THR A 161 9.80 9.99 -7.29
N ILE A 162 8.73 10.39 -6.58
CA ILE A 162 7.68 9.48 -6.11
C ILE A 162 7.06 8.72 -7.30
N GLY A 163 6.75 9.44 -8.37
CA GLY A 163 6.22 8.84 -9.60
C GLY A 163 7.17 7.84 -10.27
N GLN A 164 8.48 8.09 -10.26
CA GLN A 164 9.46 7.15 -10.82
C GLN A 164 9.57 5.88 -9.97
N ALA A 165 9.63 6.03 -8.65
CA ALA A 165 9.65 4.90 -7.72
C ALA A 165 8.39 4.04 -7.90
N TYR A 166 7.21 4.66 -7.93
CA TYR A 166 5.96 3.95 -8.17
C TYR A 166 5.98 3.12 -9.45
N ARG A 167 6.40 3.68 -10.58
CA ARG A 167 6.42 2.93 -11.86
C ARG A 167 7.31 1.69 -11.80
N ALA A 168 8.42 1.76 -11.08
CA ALA A 168 9.29 0.60 -10.89
C ALA A 168 8.60 -0.51 -10.08
N PHE A 169 7.80 -0.15 -9.07
CA PHE A 169 7.06 -1.12 -8.23
C PHE A 169 5.73 -1.56 -8.83
N ALA A 170 5.12 -0.73 -9.67
CA ALA A 170 3.86 -1.02 -10.36
C ALA A 170 4.03 -2.06 -11.48
N ASP A 171 5.27 -2.31 -11.92
CA ASP A 171 5.58 -3.41 -12.83
C ASP A 171 5.31 -4.76 -12.13
N PRO A 172 4.43 -5.62 -12.68
CA PRO A 172 4.16 -6.94 -12.11
C PRO A 172 5.40 -7.81 -11.91
N SER A 173 6.46 -7.60 -12.71
CA SER A 173 7.73 -8.29 -12.56
C SER A 173 8.47 -7.91 -11.27
N ALA A 174 8.22 -6.73 -10.71
CA ALA A 174 8.77 -6.32 -9.41
C ALA A 174 8.16 -7.15 -8.28
N THR A 175 6.83 -7.32 -8.26
CA THR A 175 6.15 -8.22 -7.30
C THR A 175 6.63 -9.66 -7.45
N ALA A 176 6.72 -10.15 -8.70
CA ALA A 176 7.21 -11.50 -8.96
C ALA A 176 8.64 -11.69 -8.44
N SER A 177 9.52 -10.72 -8.70
CA SER A 177 10.93 -10.75 -8.27
C SER A 177 11.05 -10.70 -6.75
N LEU A 178 10.24 -9.88 -6.07
CA LEU A 178 10.23 -9.81 -4.61
C LEU A 178 9.85 -11.16 -3.98
N ILE A 179 8.73 -11.75 -4.38
CA ILE A 179 8.24 -13.01 -3.81
C ILE A 179 9.19 -14.17 -4.12
N SER A 180 9.72 -14.24 -5.35
CA SER A 180 10.64 -15.30 -5.78
C SER A 180 12.05 -15.16 -5.20
N SER A 181 12.41 -14.02 -4.61
CA SER A 181 13.70 -13.84 -3.93
C SER A 181 13.80 -14.70 -2.66
N ALA A 182 12.67 -15.01 -2.01
CA ALA A 182 12.57 -16.08 -1.04
C ALA A 182 12.35 -17.41 -1.79
N PRO A 183 13.33 -18.34 -1.80
CA PRO A 183 13.23 -19.56 -2.60
C PRO A 183 12.16 -20.52 -2.08
N SER A 184 11.89 -20.52 -0.78
CA SER A 184 10.97 -21.43 -0.12
C SER A 184 10.07 -20.72 0.88
N TRP A 185 8.83 -21.18 0.90
CA TRP A 185 7.76 -20.68 1.75
C TRP A 185 7.01 -21.86 2.35
N THR A 186 6.43 -21.66 3.52
CA THR A 186 5.63 -22.67 4.22
C THR A 186 4.24 -22.14 4.52
N VAL A 187 3.21 -22.90 4.11
CA VAL A 187 1.83 -22.68 4.55
C VAL A 187 1.71 -23.06 6.01
N GLN A 188 1.26 -22.13 6.82
CA GLN A 188 1.19 -22.29 8.26
C GLN A 188 -0.04 -23.12 8.65
N LYS A 189 -0.02 -23.69 9.85
CA LYS A 189 -1.03 -24.66 10.30
C LYS A 189 -2.45 -24.11 10.35
N ASP A 190 -2.58 -22.87 10.78
CA ASP A 190 -3.86 -22.21 10.99
C ASP A 190 -4.12 -21.18 9.89
N GLN A 191 -5.41 -20.98 9.59
CA GLN A 191 -5.86 -19.83 8.84
C GLN A 191 -6.11 -18.67 9.78
N ASP A 192 -5.71 -17.48 9.36
CA ASP A 192 -6.02 -16.24 10.06
C ASP A 192 -7.38 -15.70 9.59
N LEU A 193 -8.02 -14.94 10.47
CA LEU A 193 -9.16 -14.10 10.12
C LEU A 193 -8.60 -12.70 9.79
N VAL A 194 -8.62 -12.33 8.53
CA VAL A 194 -8.05 -11.07 8.03
C VAL A 194 -9.16 -10.05 7.84
N ASP A 195 -9.04 -8.90 8.51
CA ASP A 195 -9.90 -7.74 8.33
C ASP A 195 -9.56 -7.05 7.00
N LEU A 196 -10.55 -6.98 6.11
CA LEU A 196 -10.40 -6.36 4.79
C LEU A 196 -10.84 -4.89 4.81
N PRO A 197 -10.31 -4.06 3.89
CA PRO A 197 -10.67 -2.65 3.79
C PRO A 197 -12.16 -2.34 3.64
N ASP A 198 -12.93 -3.25 3.04
CA ASP A 198 -14.38 -3.12 2.87
C ASP A 198 -15.19 -3.40 4.15
N GLY A 199 -14.51 -3.63 5.28
CA GLY A 199 -15.10 -3.95 6.57
C GLY A 199 -15.53 -5.41 6.70
N THR A 200 -15.26 -6.25 5.70
CA THR A 200 -15.49 -7.69 5.78
C THR A 200 -14.29 -8.41 6.39
N GLN A 201 -14.50 -9.68 6.76
CA GLN A 201 -13.43 -10.56 7.22
C GLN A 201 -13.38 -11.80 6.34
N VAL A 202 -12.16 -12.22 6.01
CA VAL A 202 -11.92 -13.45 5.25
C VAL A 202 -11.01 -14.38 6.02
N ARG A 203 -11.24 -15.68 5.86
CA ARG A 203 -10.32 -16.70 6.32
C ARG A 203 -9.24 -16.92 5.27
N ALA A 204 -7.97 -16.80 5.67
CA ALA A 204 -6.84 -16.89 4.76
C ALA A 204 -5.69 -17.72 5.36
N TRP A 205 -5.07 -18.54 4.53
CA TRP A 205 -3.84 -19.23 4.83
C TRP A 205 -2.69 -18.26 4.93
N ARG A 206 -1.96 -18.33 6.04
CA ARG A 206 -0.70 -17.61 6.20
C ARG A 206 0.40 -18.40 5.48
N VAL A 207 1.02 -17.80 4.47
CA VAL A 207 2.14 -18.38 3.71
C VAL A 207 3.37 -17.54 4.01
N GLN A 208 4.34 -18.12 4.69
CA GLN A 208 5.47 -17.39 5.27
C GLN A 208 6.78 -17.80 4.61
N ALA A 209 7.65 -16.84 4.33
CA ALA A 209 8.99 -17.12 3.84
C ALA A 209 9.79 -17.85 4.93
N ASP A 210 10.50 -18.92 4.56
CA ASP A 210 11.17 -19.78 5.55
C ASP A 210 12.41 -19.14 6.18
N ALA A 211 12.99 -18.14 5.52
CA ALA A 211 14.20 -17.44 5.95
C ALA A 211 14.24 -15.99 5.46
N PRO A 212 15.02 -15.11 6.12
CA PRO A 212 15.38 -13.81 5.59
C PRO A 212 16.03 -13.91 4.20
N PHE A 213 15.81 -12.90 3.36
CA PHE A 213 16.35 -12.83 2.00
C PHE A 213 16.62 -11.38 1.59
N SER A 214 17.42 -11.18 0.54
CA SER A 214 17.67 -9.85 -0.01
C SER A 214 16.88 -9.66 -1.30
N ALA A 215 16.19 -8.53 -1.43
CA ALA A 215 15.42 -8.17 -2.62
C ALA A 215 15.48 -6.65 -2.84
N VAL A 216 15.59 -6.22 -4.11
CA VAL A 216 15.54 -4.80 -4.50
C VAL A 216 16.52 -3.91 -3.70
N GLY A 217 17.69 -4.46 -3.34
CA GLY A 217 18.72 -3.74 -2.57
C GLY A 217 18.42 -3.55 -1.08
N ALA A 218 17.43 -4.25 -0.52
CA ALA A 218 17.10 -4.26 0.91
C ALA A 218 17.08 -5.68 1.47
N ASP A 219 17.25 -5.79 2.79
CA ASP A 219 17.18 -7.08 3.49
C ASP A 219 15.78 -7.28 4.08
N VAL A 220 15.05 -8.24 3.53
CA VAL A 220 13.74 -8.66 4.03
C VAL A 220 13.96 -9.67 5.15
N GLN A 221 13.63 -9.27 6.37
CA GLN A 221 13.81 -10.08 7.57
C GLN A 221 12.70 -11.13 7.70
N GLU A 222 11.48 -10.70 7.40
CA GLU A 222 10.29 -11.53 7.48
C GLU A 222 9.33 -11.10 6.36
N MET A 223 8.68 -12.07 5.73
CA MET A 223 7.60 -11.80 4.80
C MET A 223 6.51 -12.86 4.93
N THR A 224 5.27 -12.41 4.90
CA THR A 224 4.07 -13.22 5.01
C THR A 224 3.06 -12.77 3.97
N LEU A 225 2.43 -13.73 3.29
CA LEU A 225 1.31 -13.53 2.38
C LEU A 225 0.08 -14.23 2.97
N TRP A 226 -1.08 -13.58 2.91
CA TRP A 226 -2.35 -14.19 3.25
C TRP A 226 -3.15 -14.49 1.99
N LEU A 227 -3.42 -15.77 1.74
CA LEU A 227 -4.21 -16.23 0.59
C LEU A 227 -5.47 -16.95 1.07
N THR A 228 -6.64 -16.57 0.57
CA THR A 228 -7.87 -17.35 0.82
C THR A 228 -7.76 -18.75 0.23
N SER A 229 -8.68 -19.67 0.57
CA SER A 229 -8.69 -21.02 -0.03
C SER A 229 -8.91 -21.02 -1.56
N GLY A 230 -9.34 -19.90 -2.14
CA GLY A 230 -9.42 -19.69 -3.59
C GLY A 230 -8.24 -18.90 -4.14
N HIS A 231 -7.10 -18.88 -3.45
CA HIS A 231 -5.86 -18.18 -3.81
C HIS A 231 -5.97 -16.67 -4.00
N VAL A 232 -7.08 -16.07 -3.57
CA VAL A 232 -7.25 -14.60 -3.58
C VAL A 232 -6.31 -13.99 -2.53
N PRO A 233 -5.43 -13.03 -2.91
CA PRO A 233 -4.62 -12.29 -1.96
C PRO A 233 -5.49 -11.45 -1.03
N ALA A 234 -5.41 -11.72 0.27
CA ALA A 234 -6.06 -10.95 1.32
C ALA A 234 -5.10 -9.93 1.95
N GLY A 235 -3.79 -10.19 1.91
CA GLY A 235 -2.80 -9.26 2.43
C GLY A 235 -1.36 -9.72 2.28
N VAL A 236 -0.45 -8.83 2.63
CA VAL A 236 0.99 -9.05 2.74
C VAL A 236 1.54 -8.29 3.93
N GLN A 237 2.50 -8.89 4.64
CA GLN A 237 3.30 -8.21 5.64
C GLN A 237 4.76 -8.45 5.34
N ALA A 238 5.58 -7.42 5.42
CA ALA A 238 7.03 -7.53 5.29
C ALA A 238 7.74 -6.66 6.31
N THR A 239 8.78 -7.20 6.94
CA THR A 239 9.74 -6.46 7.74
C THR A 239 11.00 -6.27 6.92
N VAL A 240 11.31 -5.03 6.56
CA VAL A 240 12.46 -4.68 5.71
C VAL A 240 13.46 -3.87 6.53
N SER A 241 14.75 -4.18 6.36
CA SER A 241 15.86 -3.46 6.96
C SER A 241 16.65 -2.71 5.89
N VAL A 242 16.83 -1.40 6.09
CA VAL A 242 17.67 -0.54 5.26
C VAL A 242 18.58 0.28 6.15
N ALA A 243 19.90 0.19 5.94
CA ALA A 243 20.91 0.89 6.73
C ALA A 243 20.74 0.73 8.26
N GLY A 244 20.28 -0.46 8.70
CA GLY A 244 20.07 -0.78 10.11
C GLY A 244 18.76 -0.27 10.72
N THR A 245 17.92 0.42 9.93
CA THR A 245 16.56 0.79 10.34
C THR A 245 15.58 -0.24 9.80
N GLN A 246 14.73 -0.77 10.68
CA GLN A 246 13.68 -1.72 10.30
C GLN A 246 12.33 -1.03 10.22
N THR A 247 11.54 -1.42 9.22
CA THR A 247 10.16 -1.02 9.08
C THR A 247 9.33 -2.25 8.72
N THR A 248 8.28 -2.50 9.48
CA THR A 248 7.27 -3.51 9.15
C THR A 248 6.10 -2.82 8.50
N THR A 249 5.74 -3.25 7.30
CA THR A 249 4.54 -2.79 6.58
C THR A 249 3.58 -3.95 6.43
N THR A 250 2.30 -3.71 6.68
CA THR A 250 1.20 -4.62 6.42
C THR A 250 0.24 -3.97 5.43
N GLN A 251 -0.15 -4.68 4.38
CA GLN A 251 -1.15 -4.28 3.40
C GLN A 251 -2.26 -5.33 3.37
N HIS A 252 -3.52 -4.90 3.32
CA HIS A 252 -4.67 -5.77 3.09
C HIS A 252 -5.40 -5.34 1.83
N PHE A 253 -5.91 -6.33 1.09
CA PHE A 253 -6.52 -6.13 -0.23
C PHE A 253 -7.99 -6.55 -0.22
N SER A 254 -8.84 -5.77 -0.89
CA SER A 254 -10.26 -6.08 -1.10
C SER A 254 -10.73 -5.56 -2.45
N GLY A 255 -12.00 -5.82 -2.79
CA GLY A 255 -12.61 -5.27 -4.00
C GLY A 255 -11.94 -5.70 -5.29
N TRP A 256 -11.27 -6.86 -5.31
CA TRP A 256 -10.60 -7.37 -6.50
C TRP A 256 -11.57 -7.43 -7.69
N GLY A 257 -11.17 -6.84 -8.83
CA GLY A 257 -11.98 -6.80 -10.06
C GLY A 257 -13.12 -5.79 -10.07
N MET A 258 -13.33 -5.04 -8.99
CA MET A 258 -14.31 -3.96 -9.00
C MET A 258 -13.78 -2.80 -9.84
N PRO A 259 -14.59 -2.21 -10.74
CA PRO A 259 -14.15 -1.07 -11.54
C PRO A 259 -13.67 0.08 -10.67
N VAL A 260 -12.42 0.49 -10.88
CA VAL A 260 -11.81 1.67 -10.26
C VAL A 260 -11.65 2.76 -11.30
N SER A 261 -11.99 4.01 -10.94
CA SER A 261 -11.75 5.19 -11.78
C SER A 261 -10.68 6.06 -11.15
N ILE A 262 -9.50 6.10 -11.75
CA ILE A 262 -8.38 6.95 -11.30
C ILE A 262 -8.32 8.18 -12.21
N ALA A 263 -8.75 9.33 -11.69
CA ALA A 263 -8.75 10.60 -12.41
C ALA A 263 -7.54 11.45 -12.03
N THR A 264 -6.89 12.06 -13.02
CA THR A 264 -5.83 13.04 -12.76
C THR A 264 -6.43 14.33 -12.20
N PRO A 265 -5.82 14.93 -11.16
CA PRO A 265 -6.24 16.23 -10.64
C PRO A 265 -6.10 17.33 -11.70
N GLN A 266 -6.94 18.38 -11.57
CA GLN A 266 -6.72 19.62 -12.31
C GLN A 266 -5.83 20.56 -11.50
N PRO A 267 -4.87 21.25 -12.14
CA PRO A 267 -3.99 22.22 -11.49
C PRO A 267 -4.72 23.49 -11.04
#